data_AF-A0A7W1YU62-F1
#
_entry.id   AF-A0A7W1YU62-F1
#
_cell.length_a   1.000
_cell.length_b   1.000
_cell.length_c   1.000
_cell.angle_alpha   90.00
_cell.angle_beta   90.00
_cell.angle_gamma   90.00
#
_symmetry.space_group_name_H-M   'P 1'
#
loop_
_entity.id
_entity.type
_entity.pdbx_description
1 polymer ?
#
loop_
_entity_poly.entity_id
_entity_poly.type
_entity_poly.pdbx_seq_one_letter_code
_entity_poly.pdbx_strand_id
1 'polypeptide(L)'
;PERVCWALSDEYHAPAVPGGHVRIYSAAGLQALLRRHGLAIVATHRAHALHSPYWWLRCAVGPADDNHPLVRAYHRFLVWDITGAPWATRAADALLNPVLGKSLVVYARKASP
;
A
#
# COMPACT_ATOMS: atom_id res chain seq x y z
N PRO A 1 6.86 2.11 -2.10
CA PRO A 1 6.15 3.14 -1.30
C PRO A 1 6.36 2.99 0.21
N GLU A 2 6.22 1.78 0.74
CA GLU A 2 6.34 1.53 2.19
C GLU A 2 7.68 1.93 2.79
N ARG A 3 8.78 1.75 2.04
CA ARG A 3 10.13 2.19 2.45
C ARG A 3 10.21 3.70 2.72
N VAL A 4 9.41 4.51 2.02
CA VAL A 4 9.35 5.95 2.25
C VAL A 4 8.63 6.24 3.56
N CYS A 5 7.54 5.53 3.87
CA CYS A 5 6.89 5.66 5.17
C CYS A 5 7.86 5.35 6.33
N TRP A 6 8.62 4.25 6.21
CA TRP A 6 9.63 3.86 7.21
C TRP A 6 10.74 4.91 7.34
N ALA A 7 11.18 5.50 6.22
CA ALA A 7 12.18 6.56 6.25
C ALA A 7 11.67 7.88 6.85
N LEU A 8 10.35 8.12 6.82
CA LEU A 8 9.74 9.34 7.34
C LEU A 8 9.40 9.26 8.82
N SER A 9 9.09 8.07 9.35
CA SER A 9 8.68 7.92 10.74
C SER A 9 8.91 6.50 11.26
N ASP A 10 9.72 6.39 12.32
CA ASP A 10 9.88 5.16 13.09
C ASP A 10 8.55 4.75 13.76
N GLU A 11 7.69 5.72 14.11
CA GLU A 11 6.38 5.47 14.74
C GLU A 11 5.38 4.76 13.82
N TYR A 12 5.72 4.57 12.54
CA TYR A 12 4.90 3.83 11.61
C TYR A 12 5.13 2.31 11.65
N HIS A 13 6.24 1.85 12.22
CA HIS A 13 6.65 0.45 12.13
C HIS A 13 7.14 -0.17 13.45
N ALA A 14 7.11 -1.50 13.49
CA ALA A 14 7.71 -2.25 14.57
C ALA A 14 9.25 -2.17 14.47
N PRO A 15 9.99 -2.28 15.60
CA PRO A 15 9.49 -2.46 16.97
C PRO A 15 9.15 -1.15 17.70
N ALA A 16 9.37 0.02 17.09
CA ALA A 16 9.16 1.32 17.74
C ALA A 16 7.71 1.51 18.20
N VAL A 17 6.74 1.05 17.40
CA VAL A 17 5.33 0.99 17.79
C VAL A 17 4.85 -0.45 17.86
N PRO A 18 4.42 -0.93 19.04
CA PRO A 18 3.78 -2.23 19.19
C PRO A 18 2.57 -2.37 18.25
N GLY A 19 2.55 -3.41 17.43
CA GLY A 19 1.51 -3.63 16.42
C GLY A 19 1.66 -2.81 15.13
N GLY A 20 2.74 -2.03 14.98
CA GLY A 20 3.07 -1.31 13.76
C GLY A 20 3.50 -2.22 12.59
N HIS A 21 3.83 -1.62 11.44
CA HIS A 21 4.26 -2.37 10.25
C HIS A 21 5.50 -3.22 10.52
N VAL A 22 5.48 -4.53 10.25
CA VAL A 22 6.56 -5.44 10.68
C VAL A 22 7.58 -5.73 9.57
N ARG A 23 7.15 -5.79 8.31
CA ARG A 23 8.03 -6.21 7.21
C ARG A 23 7.55 -5.72 5.86
N ILE A 24 8.48 -5.28 5.03
CA ILE A 24 8.25 -4.97 3.62
C ILE A 24 8.71 -6.15 2.77
N TYR A 25 7.81 -6.77 2.01
CA TYR A 25 8.17 -7.78 1.01
C TYR A 25 8.42 -7.12 -0.34
N SER A 26 9.50 -7.53 -1.04
CA SER A 26 9.64 -7.22 -2.47
C SER A 26 8.72 -8.13 -3.28
N ALA A 27 8.31 -7.67 -4.47
CA ALA A 27 7.47 -8.48 -5.35
C ALA A 27 8.14 -9.81 -5.70
N ALA A 28 9.40 -9.79 -6.13
CA ALA A 28 10.16 -11.00 -6.43
C ALA A 28 10.30 -11.91 -5.21
N GLY A 29 10.56 -11.34 -4.03
CA GLY A 29 10.67 -12.07 -2.78
C GLY A 29 9.39 -12.82 -2.46
N LEU A 30 8.25 -12.11 -2.41
CA LEU A 30 6.94 -12.71 -2.13
C LEU A 30 6.58 -13.80 -3.15
N GLN A 31 6.81 -13.55 -4.43
CA GLN A 31 6.56 -14.53 -5.48
C GLN A 31 7.43 -15.79 -5.32
N ALA A 32 8.70 -15.63 -4.93
CA ALA A 32 9.56 -16.77 -4.63
C ALA A 32 9.06 -17.56 -3.43
N LEU A 33 8.56 -16.89 -2.37
CA LEU A 33 7.93 -17.56 -1.22
C LEU A 33 6.72 -18.41 -1.66
N LEU A 34 5.87 -17.87 -2.55
CA LEU A 34 4.70 -18.60 -3.01
C LEU A 34 5.09 -19.82 -3.85
N ARG A 35 6.00 -19.65 -4.82
CA ARG A 35 6.46 -20.74 -5.69
C ARG A 35 7.09 -21.89 -4.92
N ARG A 36 7.94 -21.61 -3.92
CA ARG A 36 8.56 -22.68 -3.09
C ARG A 36 7.54 -23.50 -2.29
N HIS A 37 6.32 -23.01 -2.12
CA HIS A 37 5.23 -23.70 -1.45
C HIS A 37 4.20 -24.30 -2.43
N GLY A 38 4.62 -24.53 -3.69
CA GLY A 38 3.81 -25.25 -4.68
C GLY A 38 2.70 -24.43 -5.32
N LEU A 39 2.76 -23.09 -5.22
CA LEU A 39 1.80 -22.20 -5.87
C LEU A 39 2.32 -21.74 -7.24
N ALA A 40 1.52 -21.98 -8.28
CA ALA A 40 1.78 -21.47 -9.62
C ALA A 40 1.17 -20.08 -9.77
N ILE A 41 2.03 -19.07 -9.92
CA ILE A 41 1.59 -17.66 -10.08
C ILE A 41 1.01 -17.46 -11.48
N VAL A 42 -0.20 -16.90 -11.55
CA VAL A 42 -0.94 -16.70 -12.81
C VAL A 42 -0.97 -15.23 -13.25
N ALA A 43 -0.98 -14.29 -12.30
CA ALA A 43 -0.98 -12.86 -12.60
C ALA A 43 -0.53 -12.05 -11.39
N THR A 44 -0.05 -10.83 -11.64
CA THR A 44 0.27 -9.87 -10.59
C THR A 44 -0.07 -8.46 -11.03
N HIS A 45 -0.52 -7.63 -10.11
CA HIS A 45 -0.61 -6.19 -10.34
C HIS A 45 -0.39 -5.41 -9.05
N ARG A 46 -0.23 -4.09 -9.17
CA ARG A 46 -0.18 -3.17 -8.04
C ARG A 46 -1.48 -2.37 -7.97
N ALA A 47 -1.87 -1.99 -6.77
CA ALA A 47 -3.13 -1.30 -6.51
C ALA A 47 -2.95 -0.20 -5.46
N HIS A 48 -3.92 0.71 -5.38
CA HIS A 48 -4.04 1.74 -4.35
C HIS A 48 -2.88 2.74 -4.40
N ALA A 49 -2.59 3.27 -5.57
CA ALA A 49 -1.56 4.29 -5.77
C ALA A 49 -1.86 5.57 -4.97
N LEU A 50 -3.12 6.03 -4.97
CA LEU A 50 -3.52 7.27 -4.29
C LEU A 50 -3.35 7.21 -2.75
N HIS A 51 -3.27 6.00 -2.20
CA HIS A 51 -3.05 5.79 -0.76
C HIS A 51 -1.59 5.97 -0.36
N SER A 52 -0.63 5.77 -1.27
CA SER A 52 0.79 5.93 -0.94
C SER A 52 1.13 7.37 -0.53
N PRO A 53 0.76 8.42 -1.30
CA PRO A 53 0.99 9.81 -0.88
C PRO A 53 0.28 10.18 0.43
N TYR A 54 -0.93 9.66 0.67
CA TYR A 54 -1.64 9.87 1.94
C TYR A 54 -0.82 9.36 3.13
N TRP A 55 -0.29 8.14 3.03
CA TRP A 55 0.52 7.56 4.10
C TRP A 55 1.87 8.26 4.26
N TRP A 56 2.48 8.73 3.18
CA TRP A 56 3.69 9.56 3.28
C TRP A 56 3.41 10.86 4.01
N LEU A 57 2.30 11.53 3.70
CA LEU A 57 1.88 12.74 4.40
C LEU A 57 1.65 12.46 5.89
N ARG A 58 0.92 11.38 6.24
CA ARG A 58 0.72 10.97 7.64
C ARG A 58 2.06 10.70 8.35
N CYS A 59 2.99 10.00 7.70
CA CYS A 59 4.30 9.74 8.31
C CYS A 59 5.13 11.02 8.49
N ALA A 60 5.04 11.97 7.54
CA ALA A 60 5.80 13.21 7.60
C ALA A 60 5.33 14.17 8.71
N VAL A 61 4.04 14.17 9.06
CA VAL A 61 3.48 15.06 10.10
C VAL A 61 3.39 14.40 11.48
N GLY A 62 3.60 13.09 11.55
CA GLY A 62 3.35 12.27 12.73
C GLY A 62 2.17 11.31 12.50
N PRO A 63 2.39 9.98 12.43
CA PRO A 63 1.33 9.01 12.15
C PRO A 63 0.12 9.05 13.11
N ALA A 64 0.30 9.62 14.30
CA ALA A 64 -0.75 9.80 15.32
C ALA A 64 -1.47 11.17 15.24
N ASP A 65 -1.00 12.12 14.44
CA ASP A 65 -1.65 13.43 14.28
C ASP A 65 -2.76 13.37 13.22
N ASP A 66 -3.93 12.92 13.66
CA ASP A 66 -5.15 12.93 12.84
C ASP A 66 -5.79 14.32 12.68
N ASN A 67 -5.29 15.33 13.39
CA ASN A 67 -5.84 16.69 13.37
C ASN A 67 -5.20 17.57 12.29
N HIS A 68 -4.05 17.17 11.75
CA HIS A 68 -3.36 17.92 10.70
C HIS A 68 -4.28 18.21 9.50
N PRO A 69 -4.47 19.48 9.10
CA PRO A 69 -5.50 19.88 8.14
C PRO A 69 -5.34 19.21 6.78
N LEU A 70 -4.11 19.01 6.31
CA LEU A 70 -3.82 18.32 5.06
C LEU A 70 -4.16 16.83 5.14
N VAL A 71 -3.87 16.18 6.27
CA VAL A 71 -4.21 14.75 6.47
C VAL A 71 -5.71 14.57 6.44
N ARG A 72 -6.46 15.42 7.16
CA ARG A 72 -7.93 15.39 7.18
C ARG A 72 -8.55 15.64 5.81
N ALA A 73 -8.01 16.62 5.06
CA ALA A 73 -8.48 16.93 3.72
C ALA A 73 -8.26 15.75 2.76
N TYR A 74 -7.04 15.19 2.77
CA TYR A 74 -6.71 14.04 1.94
C TYR A 74 -7.51 12.80 2.34
N HIS A 75 -7.73 12.57 3.64
CA HIS A 75 -8.57 11.48 4.12
C HIS A 75 -10.00 11.60 3.58
N ARG A 76 -10.62 12.79 3.63
CA ARG A 76 -11.95 13.01 3.03
C ARG A 76 -11.96 12.73 1.53
N PHE A 77 -10.92 13.15 0.81
CA PHE A 77 -10.76 12.84 -0.60
C PHE A 77 -10.70 11.33 -0.85
N LEU A 78 -9.91 10.56 -0.08
CA LEU A 78 -9.84 9.10 -0.22
C LEU A 78 -11.16 8.41 0.11
N VAL A 79 -11.86 8.85 1.15
CA VAL A 79 -13.20 8.30 1.49
C VAL A 79 -14.17 8.53 0.33
N TRP A 80 -14.20 9.74 -0.23
CA TRP A 80 -15.00 10.05 -1.41
C TRP A 80 -14.60 9.24 -2.64
N ASP A 81 -13.30 9.07 -2.90
CA ASP A 81 -12.78 8.23 -3.98
C ASP A 81 -13.21 6.77 -3.86
N ILE A 82 -13.09 6.18 -2.66
CA ILE A 82 -13.46 4.78 -2.40
C ILE A 82 -14.97 4.57 -2.57
N THR A 83 -15.78 5.49 -2.05
CA THR A 83 -17.24 5.36 -2.02
C THR A 83 -17.90 5.75 -3.34
N GLY A 84 -17.39 6.80 -3.99
CA GLY A 84 -17.93 7.31 -5.25
C GLY A 84 -17.30 6.68 -6.50
N ALA A 85 -16.09 6.12 -6.39
CA ALA A 85 -15.32 5.53 -7.47
C ALA A 85 -15.34 6.33 -8.80
N PRO A 86 -15.09 7.66 -8.79
CA PRO A 86 -15.20 8.46 -10.00
C PRO A 86 -14.16 8.05 -11.04
N TRP A 87 -14.55 8.07 -12.32
CA TRP A 87 -13.69 7.58 -13.40
C TRP A 87 -12.32 8.26 -13.45
N ALA A 88 -12.26 9.55 -13.12
CA ALA A 88 -11.03 10.34 -13.13
C ALA A 88 -10.00 9.83 -12.10
N THR A 89 -10.44 9.57 -10.87
CA THR A 89 -9.55 9.04 -9.82
C THR A 89 -9.19 7.59 -10.09
N ARG A 90 -10.11 6.79 -10.62
CA ARG A 90 -9.82 5.41 -11.08
C ARG A 90 -8.76 5.37 -12.17
N ALA A 91 -8.85 6.27 -13.15
CA ALA A 91 -7.86 6.39 -14.21
C ALA A 91 -6.50 6.85 -13.67
N ALA A 92 -6.50 7.84 -12.78
CA ALA A 92 -5.28 8.30 -12.12
C ALA A 92 -4.63 7.18 -11.29
N ASP A 93 -5.41 6.43 -10.51
CA ASP A 93 -4.90 5.30 -9.72
C ASP A 93 -4.30 4.24 -10.65
N ALA A 94 -5.00 3.85 -11.72
CA ALA A 94 -4.51 2.88 -12.69
C ALA A 94 -3.19 3.29 -13.34
N LEU A 95 -3.06 4.57 -13.73
CA LEU A 95 -1.83 5.10 -14.32
C LEU A 95 -0.66 5.10 -13.32
N LEU A 96 -0.94 5.40 -12.05
CA LEU A 96 0.08 5.53 -11.01
C LEU A 96 0.46 4.20 -10.36
N ASN A 97 -0.39 3.17 -10.46
CA ASN A 97 -0.20 1.87 -9.82
C ASN A 97 1.16 1.19 -10.06
N PRO A 98 1.74 1.20 -11.27
CA PRO A 98 3.05 0.58 -11.51
C PRO A 98 4.17 1.11 -10.60
N VAL A 99 4.13 2.41 -10.28
CA VAL A 99 5.15 3.09 -9.48
C VAL A 99 4.71 3.21 -8.02
N LEU A 100 3.53 3.77 -7.80
CA LEU A 100 3.03 4.20 -6.50
C LEU A 100 2.09 3.22 -5.83
N GLY A 101 1.68 2.13 -6.47
CA GLY A 101 0.71 1.20 -5.87
C GLY A 101 1.16 0.71 -4.49
N LYS A 102 0.38 0.99 -3.45
CA LYS A 102 0.71 0.62 -2.06
C LYS A 102 0.67 -0.89 -1.86
N SER A 103 -0.23 -1.56 -2.55
CA SER A 103 -0.43 -3.01 -2.46
C SER A 103 0.16 -3.72 -3.68
N LEU A 104 0.67 -4.95 -3.45
CA LEU A 104 0.93 -5.93 -4.50
C LEU A 104 -0.11 -7.03 -4.39
N VAL A 105 -0.81 -7.30 -5.48
CA VAL A 105 -1.76 -8.41 -5.59
C VAL A 105 -1.13 -9.50 -6.43
N VAL A 106 -1.13 -10.73 -5.89
CA VAL A 106 -0.61 -11.92 -6.57
C VAL A 106 -1.72 -12.94 -6.68
N TYR A 107 -2.06 -13.31 -7.90
CA TYR A 107 -2.97 -14.41 -8.19
C TYR A 107 -2.14 -15.66 -8.39
N ALA A 108 -2.48 -16.73 -7.69
CA ALA A 108 -1.82 -18.01 -7.82
C ALA A 108 -2.81 -19.17 -7.72
N ARG A 109 -2.48 -20.27 -8.39
CA ARG A 109 -3.23 -21.53 -8.36
C ARG A 109 -2.37 -22.58 -7.69
N LYS A 110 -2.95 -23.29 -6.73
CA LYS A 110 -2.37 -24.55 -6.23
C LYS A 110 -2.84 -25.64 -7.18
N ALA A 111 -1.92 -26.41 -7.75
CA ALA A 111 -2.32 -27.61 -8.47
C ALA A 111 -3.01 -28.54 -7.46
N SER A 112 -4.15 -29.12 -7.85
CA SER A 112 -4.73 -30.22 -7.09
C SER A 112 -3.68 -31.35 -7.00
N PRO A 113 -3.60 -32.07 -5.87
CA PRO A 113 -2.67 -33.18 -5.73
C PRO A 113 -2.88 -34.25 -6.82
#